data_AF-A0A973L6P6-F1
#
_entry.id   AF-A0A973L6P6-F1
#
_cell.length_a   1.000
_cell.length_b   1.000
_cell.length_c   1.000
_cell.angle_alpha   90.00
_cell.angle_beta   90.00
_cell.angle_gamma   90.00
#
_symmetry.space_group_name_H-M   'P 1'
#
loop_
_entity.id
_entity.type
_entity.pdbx_description
1 polymer ?
#
loop_
_entity_poly.entity_id
_entity_poly.type
_entity_poly.pdbx_seq_one_letter_code
_entity_poly.pdbx_strand_id
1 'polypeptide(L)' 'RRAVPAGAVVVVDDITTSGASLAEAARALRAAGVPVLGAATVAATRVRESPLPAAMDIR' A
#
# COMPACT_ATOMS: atom_id res chain seq x y z
N ARG A 1 20.64 10.21 3.52
CA ARG A 1 19.22 10.16 3.99
C ARG A 1 18.82 11.58 4.37
N ARG A 2 17.81 12.17 3.71
CA ARG A 2 17.33 13.51 4.08
C ARG A 2 16.55 13.41 5.38
N ALA A 3 16.75 14.36 6.31
CA ALA A 3 15.96 14.43 7.53
C ALA A 3 14.49 14.65 7.16
N VAL A 4 13.61 13.87 7.76
CA VAL A 4 12.16 14.08 7.65
C VAL A 4 11.83 15.25 8.57
N PRO A 5 11.18 16.32 8.07
CA PRO A 5 10.71 17.42 8.92
C PRO A 5 9.82 16.88 10.04
N ALA A 6 9.87 17.50 11.23
CA ALA A 6 8.99 17.13 12.32
C ALA A 6 7.53 17.33 11.92
N GLY A 7 6.68 16.33 12.19
CA GLY A 7 5.24 16.42 11.92
C GLY A 7 4.61 15.10 11.51
N ALA A 8 3.29 15.15 11.30
CA ALA A 8 2.54 14.03 10.74
C ALA A 8 2.68 14.00 9.21
N VAL A 9 2.62 12.80 8.61
CA VAL A 9 2.83 12.60 7.18
C VAL A 9 1.60 11.99 6.49
N VAL A 10 1.50 12.23 5.17
CA VAL A 10 0.64 11.50 4.24
C VAL A 10 1.52 10.66 3.33
N VAL A 11 1.24 9.36 3.20
CA VAL A 11 1.93 8.49 2.25
C VAL A 11 1.33 8.70 0.87
N VAL A 12 2.15 8.94 -0.15
CA VAL A 12 1.68 9.25 -1.51
C VAL A 12 2.20 8.21 -2.48
N ASP A 13 1.32 7.73 -3.36
CA ASP A 13 1.66 6.88 -4.51
C ASP A 13 0.77 7.26 -5.69
N ASP A 14 1.16 7.01 -6.94
CA ASP A 14 0.37 7.42 -8.09
C ASP A 14 -0.85 6.51 -8.31
N ILE A 15 -0.66 5.19 -8.23
CA ILE A 15 -1.66 4.16 -8.50
C ILE A 15 -1.58 3.08 -7.43
N THR A 16 -2.72 2.65 -6.91
CA THR A 16 -2.79 1.49 -6.02
C THR A 16 -3.71 0.39 -6.55
N THR A 17 -3.35 -0.85 -6.25
CA THR A 17 -4.16 -2.05 -6.50
C THR A 17 -4.79 -2.52 -5.19
N SER A 18 -4.09 -3.35 -4.41
CA SER A 18 -4.54 -3.85 -3.11
C SER A 18 -4.30 -2.88 -1.95
N GLY A 19 -3.52 -1.81 -2.16
CA GLY A 19 -3.07 -0.94 -1.07
C GLY A 19 -1.92 -1.51 -0.23
N ALA A 20 -1.42 -2.71 -0.53
CA ALA A 20 -0.41 -3.38 0.32
C ALA A 20 0.87 -2.55 0.51
N SER A 21 1.41 -1.97 -0.57
CA SER A 21 2.61 -1.12 -0.49
C SER A 21 2.40 0.12 0.38
N LEU A 22 1.26 0.80 0.25
CA LEU A 22 0.90 1.97 1.07
C LEU A 22 0.73 1.58 2.55
N ALA A 23 0.11 0.43 2.82
CA ALA A 23 -0.07 -0.08 4.18
C ALA A 23 1.27 -0.43 4.84
N GLU A 24 2.19 -1.05 4.09
CA GLU A 24 3.52 -1.40 4.57
C GLU A 24 4.38 -0.15 4.85
N ALA A 25 4.31 0.86 3.98
CA ALA A 25 4.95 2.15 4.22
C ALA A 25 4.41 2.82 5.49
N ALA A 26 3.08 2.83 5.67
CA ALA A 26 2.45 3.36 6.88
C ALA A 26 2.87 2.58 8.14
N ARG A 27 2.99 1.25 8.06
CA ARG A 27 3.48 0.39 9.15
C ARG A 27 4.92 0.75 9.53
N ALA A 28 5.80 0.89 8.54
CA ALA A 28 7.21 1.24 8.77
C ALA A 28 7.38 2.63 9.39
N LEU A 29 6.61 3.62 8.92
CA LEU A 29 6.62 4.98 9.46
C LEU A 29 6.14 5.02 10.92
N ARG A 30 5.04 4.33 11.23
CA ARG A 30 4.54 4.20 12.61
C ARG A 30 5.55 3.51 13.52
N ALA A 31 6.20 2.44 13.05
CA ALA A 31 7.26 1.77 13.80
C ALA A 31 8.48 2.67 14.06
N ALA A 32 8.71 3.66 13.20
CA ALA A 32 9.74 4.69 13.38
C ALA A 32 9.29 5.89 14.23
N GLY A 33 8.07 5.85 14.82
CA GLY A 33 7.53 6.93 15.64
C GLY A 33 6.98 8.12 14.83
N VAL A 34 6.77 7.96 13.53
CA VAL A 34 6.22 9.02 12.66
C VAL A 34 4.69 8.90 12.61
N PRO A 35 3.92 9.93 13.02
CA PRO A 35 2.47 9.91 12.88
C PRO A 35 2.04 9.89 11.41
N VAL A 36 1.14 8.99 11.03
CA VAL A 36 0.62 8.86 9.66
C VAL A 36 -0.86 9.24 9.65
N LEU A 37 -1.22 10.30 8.91
CA LEU A 37 -2.60 10.79 8.77
C LEU A 37 -3.44 9.93 7.83
N GLY A 38 -2.80 9.32 6.83
CA GLY A 38 -3.44 8.51 5.81
C GLY A 38 -2.54 8.31 4.61
N ALA A 39 -3.15 7.80 3.54
CA ALA A 39 -2.51 7.66 2.23
C ALA A 39 -3.35 8.38 1.15
N ALA A 40 -2.67 8.93 0.16
CA ALA A 40 -3.28 9.59 -1.00
C ALA A 40 -2.75 8.94 -2.30
N THR A 41 -3.66 8.70 -3.24
CA THR A 41 -3.32 8.17 -4.56
C THR A 41 -4.18 8.79 -5.64
N VAL A 42 -3.63 8.90 -6.85
CA VAL A 42 -4.34 9.49 -7.99
C VAL A 42 -5.35 8.48 -8.56
N ALA A 43 -5.01 7.19 -8.57
CA ALA A 43 -5.88 6.14 -9.06
C ALA A 43 -5.91 4.91 -8.14
N ALA A 44 -7.11 4.37 -7.93
CA ALA A 44 -7.31 3.10 -7.24
C ALA A 44 -7.94 2.08 -8.18
N THR A 45 -7.34 0.89 -8.25
CA THR A 45 -7.82 -0.22 -9.07
C THR A 45 -8.30 -1.35 -8.16
N ARG A 46 -9.44 -1.97 -8.48
CA ARG A 46 -9.90 -3.15 -7.73
C ARG A 46 -9.13 -4.37 -8.17
N VAL A 47 -8.63 -5.14 -7.20
CA VAL A 47 -8.10 -6.48 -7.45
C VAL A 47 -9.22 -7.32 -8.06
N ARG A 48 -8.95 -7.92 -9.22
CA ARG A 48 -9.84 -8.93 -9.81
C ARG A 48 -9.33 -10.27 -9.33
N GLU A 49 -10.15 -11.01 -8.60
CA GLU A 49 -9.92 -12.44 -8.41
C GLU A 49 -10.13 -13.10 -9.77
N SER A 50 -9.06 -13.56 -10.41
CA SER A 50 -9.21 -14.53 -11.48
C SER A 50 -9.53 -15.86 -10.80
N PRO A 51 -10.69 -16.49 -11.04
CA PRO A 51 -10.82 -17.88 -10.69
C PRO A 51 -9.76 -18.62 -11.50
N LEU A 52 -8.74 -19.17 -10.83
CA LEU A 52 -7.95 -20.22 -11.44
C LEU A 52 -8.96 -21.26 -11.95
N PRO A 53 -8.85 -21.75 -13.20
CA PRO A 53 -9.78 -22.75 -13.70
C PRO A 53 -9.85 -23.89 -12.68
N ALA A 54 -11.05 -24.14 -12.17
CA ALA A 54 -11.30 -25.23 -11.24
C ALA A 54 -10.78 -26.51 -11.90
N ALA A 55 -9.73 -27.08 -11.29
CA ALA A 55 -9.00 -28.24 -11.79
C ALA A 55 -8.38 -28.07 -13.19
N MET A 56 -7.18 -27.49 -13.26
CA MET A 56 -6.15 -28.18 -14.05
C MET A 56 -5.79 -29.43 -13.26
N ASP A 57 -6.61 -30.47 -13.40
CA ASP A 57 -6.31 -31.83 -12.97
C ASP A 57 -5.07 -32.27 -13.77
N ILE A 58 -3.89 -32.00 -13.22
CA ILE A 58 -2.65 -32.63 -13.65
C ILE A 58 -2.71 -34.06 -13.12
N ARG A 59 -3.45 -34.92 -13.83
CA ARG A 59 -3.23 -36.36 -13.77
C ARG A 59 -2.16 -36.74 -14.77
#